data_AF-A0A6P8ST74-F1
#
_entry.id   AF-A0A6P8ST74-F1
#
_cell.length_a   1.000
_cell.length_b   1.000
_cell.length_c   1.000
_cell.angle_alpha   90.00
_cell.angle_beta   90.00
_cell.angle_gamma   90.00
#
_symmetry.space_group_name_H-M   'P 1'
#
loop_
_entity.id
_entity.type
_entity.pdbx_description
1 polymer ?
#
loop_
_entity_poly.entity_id
_entity_poly.type
_entity_poly.pdbx_seq_one_letter_code
_entity_poly.pdbx_strand_id
1 'polypeptide(L)'
;MQLTDYVTHPSPSSGMSFARRRKPKVLYLLVLFIVVLAIFKYAFRASFHQQMQVKELVDDGFWGKSSANNGNPETRPLPPQAIRVSKAESQNNAAGSKMVEVKDFSSIQMRLVHLDLKGAAPKISYLEELFPLLAKLGASGLLVEYEDMFPYKEELEILRSPYAYSEADIEKIQQLAEINNLEVVPLVQTFGHMEFVLKHEKFKHLREVEKYPNSLNPHAAETLPLVKAMLSQVIDKHKKSVWLHIGADEVFHLGEGQDSKTWLNSNKGNLGRMFLGHIKEVVGFVKSQYPAVQTLMWDDMLRKLEVEAIKESGLAKLTSPVIWNYTPKFTVKYIKNLISKYEQSGFKTVWFASAFKGATGVAQIWTPLNHHLKNHLCWLQVIKAMPEFPGIRFQGIALTGWQRYDHYSVLCELLPVGIPSLAISLQTLVNGGYNEAARKNILETLGFNNIDTEGDSCEGNGAFAGSEIYRKIEQIHRLLKSKVTEVLYSEGIISGWFTRYHRKHRFANPRNMERFGSKLLNIISGWFTRYHRKHRFANPRNMERFGSKLLKANEEWEKLIQDLRTDMAAVYFADTVEEWMEENINPDMDQLRELVKDYQEIVKLNARPKARSQN
;
A
#
# COMPACT_ATOMS: atom_id res chain seq x y z
N MET A 1 -4.89 97.15 -15.82
CA MET A 1 -6.04 97.29 -14.90
C MET A 1 -5.63 96.56 -13.61
N GLN A 2 -4.73 97.14 -12.83
CA GLN A 2 -5.00 97.87 -11.57
C GLN A 2 -5.91 97.06 -10.60
N LEU A 3 -5.58 96.78 -9.34
CA LEU A 3 -4.52 97.21 -8.41
C LEU A 3 -4.65 96.34 -7.11
N THR A 4 -3.51 95.94 -6.49
CA THR A 4 -3.18 95.81 -5.02
C THR A 4 -4.18 95.18 -4.03
N ASP A 5 -3.85 94.44 -2.94
CA ASP A 5 -2.62 94.23 -2.16
C ASP A 5 -2.79 93.05 -1.16
N TYR A 6 -1.68 92.69 -0.51
CA TYR A 6 -1.40 91.64 0.50
C TYR A 6 -2.27 91.57 1.81
N VAL A 7 -2.25 90.39 2.47
CA VAL A 7 -1.89 90.14 3.91
C VAL A 7 -2.74 89.04 4.64
N THR A 8 -2.05 87.93 5.00
CA THR A 8 -2.10 86.97 6.16
C THR A 8 -3.38 86.34 6.79
N HIS A 9 -3.29 85.00 6.98
CA HIS A 9 -3.83 84.02 7.98
C HIS A 9 -4.99 84.41 8.93
N PRO A 10 -5.98 83.52 9.23
CA PRO A 10 -5.75 82.32 10.08
C PRO A 10 -6.72 81.09 9.90
N SER A 11 -6.43 79.98 10.59
CA SER A 11 -7.43 78.95 11.02
C SER A 11 -8.28 79.53 12.18
N PRO A 12 -9.46 78.99 12.62
CA PRO A 12 -10.06 77.67 12.38
C PRO A 12 -11.61 77.61 12.19
N SER A 13 -12.12 76.38 11.98
CA SER A 13 -13.43 75.83 12.40
C SER A 13 -14.72 76.16 11.62
N SER A 14 -15.35 75.13 11.04
CA SER A 14 -16.59 74.49 11.53
C SER A 14 -17.13 73.47 10.50
N GLY A 15 -17.64 72.32 10.96
CA GLY A 15 -18.33 71.36 10.07
C GLY A 15 -18.39 69.88 10.47
N MET A 16 -19.07 69.58 11.59
CA MET A 16 -19.88 68.36 11.85
C MET A 16 -19.26 66.93 11.90
N SER A 17 -19.05 66.48 13.15
CA SER A 17 -19.66 65.27 13.77
C SER A 17 -19.70 63.94 13.00
N PHE A 18 -18.86 62.98 13.42
CA PHE A 18 -19.23 61.55 13.41
C PHE A 18 -18.94 60.88 14.75
N ALA A 19 -19.93 60.11 15.19
CA ALA A 19 -20.10 59.56 16.52
C ALA A 19 -19.02 58.54 16.92
N ARG A 20 -18.52 58.70 18.15
CA ARG A 20 -17.68 57.76 18.89
C ARG A 20 -18.50 56.52 19.25
N ARG A 21 -18.31 55.39 18.55
CA ARG A 21 -18.90 54.08 18.93
C ARG A 21 -17.84 53.14 19.49
N ARG A 22 -18.01 52.80 20.78
CA ARG A 22 -17.35 51.72 21.54
C ARG A 22 -17.40 50.39 20.77
N LYS A 23 -16.28 49.86 20.24
CA LYS A 23 -16.18 48.43 19.84
C LYS A 23 -14.78 47.77 19.94
N PRO A 24 -13.92 48.00 20.96
CA PRO A 24 -12.74 47.12 21.12
C PRO A 24 -13.15 45.72 21.62
N LYS A 25 -14.20 45.61 22.45
CA LYS A 25 -14.69 44.33 22.99
C LYS A 25 -15.40 43.46 21.94
N VAL A 26 -16.10 44.07 20.98
CA VAL A 26 -16.81 43.33 19.92
C VAL A 26 -15.81 42.72 18.95
N LEU A 27 -14.75 43.46 18.57
CA LEU A 27 -13.70 42.92 17.70
C LEU A 27 -12.93 41.79 18.39
N TYR A 28 -12.64 41.93 19.69
CA TYR A 28 -12.00 40.88 20.47
C TYR A 28 -12.86 39.63 20.58
N LEU A 29 -14.17 39.77 20.82
CA LEU A 29 -15.13 38.66 20.80
C LEU A 29 -15.25 38.02 19.42
N LEU A 30 -15.16 38.80 18.34
CA LEU A 30 -15.21 38.30 16.96
C LEU A 30 -13.95 37.50 16.60
N VAL A 31 -12.78 37.96 17.03
CA VAL A 31 -11.52 37.23 16.85
C VAL A 31 -11.52 35.96 17.72
N LEU A 32 -11.99 36.04 18.98
CA LEU A 32 -12.10 34.87 19.84
C LEU A 32 -13.07 33.84 19.26
N PHE A 33 -14.19 34.29 18.68
CA PHE A 33 -15.17 33.44 18.00
C PHE A 33 -14.58 32.78 16.74
N ILE A 34 -13.77 33.49 15.95
CA ILE A 34 -13.07 32.93 14.79
C ILE A 34 -12.04 31.88 15.22
N VAL A 35 -11.29 32.13 16.31
CA VAL A 35 -10.31 31.18 16.84
C VAL A 35 -11.01 29.95 17.43
N VAL A 36 -12.10 30.13 18.17
CA VAL A 36 -12.92 29.01 18.67
C VAL A 36 -13.52 28.21 17.52
N LEU A 37 -14.02 28.87 16.45
CA LEU A 37 -14.48 28.18 15.24
C LEU A 37 -13.36 27.46 14.51
N ALA A 38 -12.14 27.99 14.48
CA ALA A 38 -10.99 27.32 13.88
C ALA A 38 -10.56 26.10 14.70
N ILE A 39 -10.58 26.18 16.03
CA ILE A 39 -10.32 25.06 16.95
C ILE A 39 -11.45 24.03 16.85
N PHE A 40 -12.71 24.45 16.81
CA PHE A 40 -13.85 23.56 16.58
C PHE A 40 -13.75 22.89 15.22
N LYS A 41 -13.37 23.61 14.16
CA LYS A 41 -13.18 23.06 12.81
C LYS A 41 -11.98 22.11 12.76
N TYR A 42 -10.92 22.35 13.52
CA TYR A 42 -9.76 21.46 13.59
C TYR A 42 -10.06 20.20 14.43
N ALA A 43 -10.73 20.35 15.57
CA ALA A 43 -11.17 19.25 16.43
C ALA A 43 -12.26 18.41 15.74
N PHE A 44 -13.22 19.04 15.05
CA PHE A 44 -14.15 18.33 14.18
C PHE A 44 -13.44 17.72 12.99
N ARG A 45 -12.42 18.33 12.38
CA ARG A 45 -11.68 17.68 11.28
C ARG A 45 -10.91 16.43 11.74
N ALA A 46 -10.38 16.44 12.97
CA ALA A 46 -9.74 15.28 13.58
C ALA A 46 -10.76 14.18 13.97
N SER A 47 -11.87 14.55 14.63
CA SER A 47 -12.97 13.62 14.93
C SER A 47 -13.72 13.14 13.68
N PHE A 48 -13.80 13.96 12.62
CA PHE A 48 -14.41 13.63 11.34
C PHE A 48 -13.48 12.77 10.50
N HIS A 49 -12.15 12.90 10.60
CA HIS A 49 -11.23 11.90 10.01
C HIS A 49 -11.31 10.55 10.73
N GLN A 50 -11.44 10.56 12.06
CA GLN A 50 -11.58 9.34 12.84
C GLN A 50 -12.97 8.69 12.66
N GLN A 51 -14.03 9.50 12.50
CA GLN A 51 -15.36 9.02 12.11
C GLN A 51 -15.44 8.63 10.63
N MET A 52 -14.72 9.29 9.71
CA MET A 52 -14.67 8.88 8.30
C MET A 52 -13.95 7.54 8.15
N GLN A 53 -12.84 7.29 8.87
CA GLN A 53 -12.23 5.95 8.90
C GLN A 53 -13.17 4.86 9.45
N VAL A 54 -13.98 5.20 10.46
CA VAL A 54 -14.97 4.26 11.02
C VAL A 54 -16.23 4.15 10.14
N LYS A 55 -16.55 5.18 9.33
CA LYS A 55 -17.75 5.25 8.50
C LYS A 55 -17.53 4.75 7.07
N GLU A 56 -16.33 4.87 6.49
CA GLU A 56 -15.93 4.15 5.26
C GLU A 56 -16.00 2.63 5.52
N LEU A 57 -15.60 2.16 6.70
CA LEU A 57 -15.75 0.75 7.08
C LEU A 57 -17.20 0.28 7.30
N VAL A 58 -18.17 1.19 7.44
CA VAL A 58 -19.55 0.86 7.85
C VAL A 58 -20.61 1.26 6.80
N ASP A 59 -20.32 2.23 5.92
CA ASP A 59 -21.30 2.78 4.98
C ASP A 59 -20.61 3.26 3.70
N ASP A 60 -20.11 2.31 2.92
CA ASP A 60 -19.64 2.56 1.56
C ASP A 60 -20.66 2.05 0.55
N GLY A 61 -20.99 2.92 -0.40
CA GLY A 61 -21.73 2.66 -1.64
C GLY A 61 -20.99 1.72 -2.60
N PHE A 62 -20.37 0.67 -2.05
CA PHE A 62 -19.73 -0.46 -2.68
C PHE A 62 -20.61 -1.18 -3.71
N TRP A 63 -21.92 -1.17 -3.44
CA TRP A 63 -22.93 -1.44 -4.45
C TRP A 63 -23.61 -0.11 -4.72
N GLY A 64 -23.62 0.32 -6.00
CA GLY A 64 -24.44 1.45 -6.41
C GLY A 64 -25.88 1.34 -5.87
N LYS A 65 -26.50 2.49 -5.58
CA LYS A 65 -27.82 2.56 -4.93
C LYS A 65 -28.87 1.80 -5.75
N SER A 66 -29.40 0.71 -5.21
CA SER A 66 -30.53 -0.03 -5.78
C SER A 66 -31.84 0.37 -5.10
N SER A 67 -32.81 0.83 -5.90
CA SER A 67 -34.19 1.12 -5.49
C SER A 67 -34.95 -0.19 -5.19
N ALA A 68 -35.49 -0.29 -3.99
CA ALA A 68 -36.42 -1.35 -3.60
C ALA A 68 -37.81 -1.08 -4.18
N ASN A 69 -38.44 -2.09 -4.80
CA ASN A 69 -39.88 -2.16 -4.90
C ASN A 69 -40.37 -3.61 -4.81
N ASN A 70 -41.30 -3.81 -3.86
CA ASN A 70 -41.97 -5.06 -3.54
C ASN A 70 -43.07 -5.40 -4.55
N GLY A 71 -43.23 -6.69 -4.84
CA GLY A 71 -44.41 -7.24 -5.52
C GLY A 71 -44.21 -8.71 -5.87
N ASN A 72 -45.04 -9.59 -5.30
CA ASN A 72 -45.08 -11.04 -5.48
C ASN A 72 -46.53 -11.41 -5.87
N PRO A 73 -46.87 -12.66 -6.22
CA PRO A 73 -46.47 -13.41 -7.43
C PRO A 73 -47.71 -13.93 -8.21
N GLU A 74 -47.54 -14.36 -9.46
CA GLU A 74 -48.45 -15.34 -10.07
C GLU A 74 -47.71 -16.42 -10.84
N THR A 75 -48.22 -17.64 -10.69
CA THR A 75 -47.69 -18.93 -11.09
C THR A 75 -48.34 -19.42 -12.40
N ARG A 76 -47.63 -20.21 -13.21
CA ARG A 76 -48.07 -21.55 -13.69
C ARG A 76 -47.02 -22.25 -14.58
N PRO A 77 -47.06 -23.60 -14.67
CA PRO A 77 -45.93 -24.45 -15.10
C PRO A 77 -46.16 -25.26 -16.39
N LEU A 78 -45.14 -26.09 -16.73
CA LEU A 78 -45.08 -27.33 -17.56
C LEU A 78 -44.44 -27.19 -18.95
N PRO A 79 -43.91 -28.27 -19.59
CA PRO A 79 -43.38 -29.57 -19.11
C PRO A 79 -42.01 -29.97 -19.76
N PRO A 80 -41.42 -31.14 -19.41
CA PRO A 80 -40.06 -31.51 -19.80
C PRO A 80 -39.99 -32.31 -21.12
N GLN A 81 -38.87 -32.19 -21.84
CA GLN A 81 -38.50 -33.16 -22.89
C GLN A 81 -37.13 -33.78 -22.60
N ALA A 82 -37.18 -35.10 -22.51
CA ALA A 82 -36.05 -35.99 -22.38
C ALA A 82 -35.47 -36.32 -23.76
N ILE A 83 -34.14 -36.45 -23.85
CA ILE A 83 -33.51 -37.29 -24.88
C ILE A 83 -32.42 -38.12 -24.19
N ARG A 84 -32.53 -39.44 -24.36
CA ARG A 84 -31.59 -40.47 -23.91
C ARG A 84 -30.53 -40.74 -24.99
N VAL A 85 -29.28 -40.79 -24.53
CA VAL A 85 -28.23 -41.79 -24.77
C VAL A 85 -27.77 -42.08 -26.22
N SER A 86 -26.46 -41.94 -26.46
CA SER A 86 -25.66 -43.04 -27.03
C SER A 86 -24.25 -43.08 -26.43
N LYS A 87 -23.86 -44.28 -26.00
CA LYS A 87 -22.52 -44.69 -25.55
C LYS A 87 -21.61 -44.84 -26.76
N ALA A 88 -20.35 -44.42 -26.64
CA ALA A 88 -19.25 -44.95 -27.42
C ALA A 88 -18.06 -45.19 -26.48
N GLU A 89 -17.69 -46.47 -26.32
CA GLU A 89 -16.49 -46.94 -25.65
C GLU A 89 -15.31 -46.94 -26.64
N SER A 90 -14.14 -46.48 -26.20
CA SER A 90 -12.77 -46.91 -26.57
C SER A 90 -11.79 -45.76 -26.27
N GLN A 91 -10.57 -45.94 -25.81
CA GLN A 91 -9.77 -47.08 -25.39
C GLN A 91 -8.67 -46.51 -24.47
N ASN A 92 -8.30 -47.28 -23.46
CA ASN A 92 -7.23 -46.97 -22.52
C ASN A 92 -5.87 -46.85 -23.22
N ASN A 93 -5.10 -45.81 -22.87
CA ASN A 93 -3.64 -45.88 -22.85
C ASN A 93 -3.16 -45.31 -21.51
N ALA A 94 -2.92 -46.22 -20.57
CA ALA A 94 -2.39 -45.92 -19.25
C ALA A 94 -0.88 -45.68 -19.34
N ALA A 95 -0.47 -44.41 -19.39
CA ALA A 95 0.85 -44.01 -18.93
C ALA A 95 0.76 -43.79 -17.41
N GLY A 96 1.46 -44.62 -16.64
CA GLY A 96 1.39 -44.61 -15.17
C GLY A 96 1.72 -43.24 -14.59
N SER A 97 0.70 -42.54 -14.09
CA SER A 97 0.90 -41.40 -13.20
C SER A 97 1.48 -41.95 -11.89
N LYS A 98 2.72 -41.59 -11.57
CA LYS A 98 3.19 -41.65 -10.18
C LYS A 98 2.15 -40.92 -9.34
N MET A 99 1.44 -41.65 -8.48
CA MET A 99 0.51 -41.04 -7.52
C MET A 99 1.32 -40.01 -6.70
N VAL A 100 0.94 -38.74 -6.85
CA VAL A 100 1.45 -37.67 -5.99
C VAL A 100 1.03 -38.02 -4.57
N GLU A 101 2.00 -38.13 -3.66
CA GLU A 101 1.74 -38.33 -2.26
C GLU A 101 0.91 -37.14 -1.75
N VAL A 102 -0.37 -37.38 -1.44
CA VAL A 102 -1.30 -36.32 -1.05
C VAL A 102 -0.91 -35.87 0.35
N LYS A 103 -0.31 -34.68 0.48
CA LYS A 103 0.03 -34.10 1.78
C LYS A 103 -1.26 -33.81 2.57
N ASP A 104 -1.39 -34.42 3.74
CA ASP A 104 -2.53 -34.18 4.64
C ASP A 104 -2.21 -33.02 5.61
N PHE A 105 -2.94 -31.92 5.46
CA PHE A 105 -2.85 -30.73 6.33
C PHE A 105 -4.00 -30.64 7.35
N SER A 106 -4.82 -31.67 7.50
CA SER A 106 -6.03 -31.65 8.34
C SER A 106 -5.76 -31.33 9.82
N SER A 107 -4.57 -31.63 10.33
CA SER A 107 -4.16 -31.41 11.73
C SER A 107 -3.22 -30.20 11.92
N ILE A 108 -2.77 -29.55 10.84
CA ILE A 108 -1.74 -28.50 10.88
C ILE A 108 -2.37 -27.12 10.74
N GLN A 109 -2.12 -26.24 11.72
CA GLN A 109 -2.41 -24.82 11.61
C GLN A 109 -1.30 -24.13 10.84
N MET A 110 -1.57 -23.81 9.57
CA MET A 110 -0.57 -23.23 8.68
C MET A 110 -0.32 -21.74 8.98
N ARG A 111 0.91 -21.29 8.78
CA ARG A 111 1.34 -19.88 8.83
C ARG A 111 2.02 -19.56 7.51
N LEU A 112 1.27 -18.95 6.60
CA LEU A 112 1.75 -18.61 5.27
C LEU A 112 2.34 -17.20 5.29
N VAL A 113 3.53 -17.02 4.72
CA VAL A 113 4.06 -15.67 4.46
C VAL A 113 3.65 -15.28 3.05
N HIS A 114 2.97 -14.14 2.91
CA HIS A 114 2.58 -13.64 1.60
C HIS A 114 3.77 -12.98 0.90
N LEU A 115 4.03 -13.40 -0.33
CA LEU A 115 4.90 -12.75 -1.29
C LEU A 115 4.00 -12.14 -2.37
N ASP A 116 3.68 -10.86 -2.20
CA ASP A 116 3.13 -10.04 -3.27
C ASP A 116 4.28 -9.67 -4.23
N LEU A 117 4.17 -10.14 -5.47
CA LEU A 117 5.20 -9.97 -6.50
C LEU A 117 4.85 -8.84 -7.48
N LYS A 118 3.74 -8.13 -7.28
CA LYS A 118 3.36 -6.96 -8.09
C LYS A 118 4.37 -5.82 -7.91
N GLY A 119 5.11 -5.52 -8.97
CA GLY A 119 6.11 -4.44 -9.02
C GLY A 119 7.42 -4.80 -8.32
N ALA A 120 7.47 -4.83 -6.99
CA ALA A 120 8.71 -5.04 -6.23
C ALA A 120 9.05 -6.52 -5.99
N ALA A 121 9.08 -7.32 -7.06
CA ALA A 121 9.43 -8.73 -7.00
C ALA A 121 10.92 -8.94 -6.66
N PRO A 122 11.27 -9.71 -5.62
CA PRO A 122 12.67 -9.98 -5.29
C PRO A 122 13.31 -11.00 -6.24
N LYS A 123 14.56 -10.79 -6.63
CA LYS A 123 15.32 -11.76 -7.42
C LYS A 123 15.44 -13.11 -6.71
N ILE A 124 15.61 -14.17 -7.50
CA ILE A 124 15.80 -15.54 -6.98
C ILE A 124 16.93 -15.62 -5.96
N SER A 125 18.06 -14.95 -6.18
CA SER A 125 19.18 -14.89 -5.24
C SER A 125 18.78 -14.42 -3.84
N TYR A 126 17.88 -13.44 -3.75
CA TYR A 126 17.37 -12.99 -2.45
C TYR A 126 16.40 -14.01 -1.83
N LEU A 127 15.59 -14.69 -2.64
CA LEU A 127 14.69 -15.74 -2.15
C LEU A 127 15.46 -16.94 -1.58
N GLU A 128 16.64 -17.25 -2.13
CA GLU A 128 17.55 -18.30 -1.61
C GLU A 128 17.96 -18.03 -0.15
N GLU A 129 18.17 -16.77 0.22
CA GLU A 129 18.51 -16.36 1.58
C GLU A 129 17.27 -16.17 2.47
N LEU A 130 16.17 -15.71 1.88
CA LEU A 130 14.93 -15.39 2.60
C LEU A 130 14.22 -16.66 3.10
N PHE A 131 14.08 -17.70 2.28
CA PHE A 131 13.26 -18.87 2.65
C PHE A 131 13.76 -19.62 3.90
N PRO A 132 15.08 -19.85 4.07
CA PRO A 132 15.62 -20.39 5.32
C PRO A 132 15.28 -19.52 6.54
N LEU A 133 15.33 -18.19 6.39
CA LEU A 133 14.94 -17.26 7.45
C LEU A 133 13.46 -17.41 7.81
N LEU A 134 12.56 -17.50 6.82
CA LEU A 134 11.13 -17.67 7.05
C LEU A 134 10.84 -18.99 7.78
N ALA A 135 11.46 -20.09 7.35
CA ALA A 135 11.33 -21.39 8.00
C ALA A 135 11.84 -21.35 9.45
N LYS A 136 13.00 -20.74 9.69
CA LYS A 136 13.56 -20.55 11.04
C LYS A 136 12.66 -19.71 11.96
N LEU A 137 11.99 -18.71 11.40
CA LEU A 137 11.00 -17.89 12.12
C LEU A 137 9.65 -18.61 12.32
N GLY A 138 9.48 -19.83 11.79
CA GLY A 138 8.33 -20.69 12.03
C GLY A 138 7.21 -20.57 10.99
N ALA A 139 7.48 -20.02 9.80
CA ALA A 139 6.56 -20.13 8.67
C ALA A 139 6.41 -21.61 8.24
N SER A 140 5.21 -21.99 7.80
CA SER A 140 4.94 -23.33 7.26
C SER A 140 4.72 -23.34 5.76
N GLY A 141 4.70 -22.16 5.13
CA GLY A 141 4.46 -22.02 3.71
C GLY A 141 4.45 -20.57 3.24
N LEU A 142 4.20 -20.42 1.96
CA LEU A 142 4.17 -19.17 1.22
C LEU A 142 2.82 -19.04 0.53
N LEU A 143 2.21 -17.86 0.61
CA LEU A 143 1.15 -17.46 -0.31
C LEU A 143 1.84 -16.61 -1.37
N VAL A 144 1.79 -17.01 -2.64
CA VAL A 144 2.58 -16.34 -3.71
C VAL A 144 1.63 -15.76 -4.74
N GLU A 145 1.48 -14.44 -4.73
CA GLU A 145 0.68 -13.69 -5.70
C GLU A 145 1.58 -13.23 -6.83
N TYR A 146 1.43 -13.87 -8.01
CA TYR A 146 2.34 -13.67 -9.13
C TYR A 146 1.97 -12.49 -10.03
N GLU A 147 0.68 -12.32 -10.34
CA GLU A 147 0.18 -11.38 -11.33
C GLU A 147 1.05 -11.34 -12.62
N ASP A 148 1.61 -10.19 -13.01
CA ASP A 148 2.42 -10.01 -14.23
C ASP A 148 3.86 -10.54 -14.11
N MET A 149 4.27 -11.03 -12.94
CA MET A 149 5.57 -11.69 -12.76
C MET A 149 5.57 -13.17 -13.15
N PHE A 150 4.41 -13.75 -13.45
CA PHE A 150 4.33 -15.13 -13.94
C PHE A 150 4.75 -15.25 -15.41
N PRO A 151 5.49 -16.28 -15.83
CA PRO A 151 5.86 -16.52 -17.24
C PRO A 151 4.67 -17.02 -18.08
N TYR A 152 3.64 -16.19 -18.26
CA TYR A 152 2.52 -16.52 -19.14
C TYR A 152 2.99 -16.75 -20.58
N LYS A 153 2.35 -17.71 -21.25
CA LYS A 153 2.67 -18.11 -22.62
C LYS A 153 1.51 -17.83 -23.57
N GLU A 154 1.83 -17.92 -24.86
CA GLU A 154 0.89 -17.84 -25.97
C GLU A 154 0.15 -16.50 -25.94
N GLU A 155 -1.17 -16.52 -26.07
CA GLU A 155 -2.03 -15.35 -26.06
C GLU A 155 -1.94 -14.51 -24.78
N LEU A 156 -1.41 -15.08 -23.69
CA LEU A 156 -1.23 -14.43 -22.39
C LEU A 156 0.19 -13.86 -22.20
N GLU A 157 1.11 -14.04 -23.16
CA GLU A 157 2.48 -13.49 -23.05
C GLU A 157 2.49 -11.96 -22.88
N ILE A 158 1.49 -11.27 -23.43
CA ILE A 158 1.30 -9.82 -23.29
C ILE A 158 1.14 -9.37 -21.83
N LEU A 159 0.72 -10.26 -20.93
CA LEU A 159 0.52 -9.96 -19.51
C LEU A 159 1.84 -9.84 -18.73
N ARG A 160 2.95 -10.31 -19.30
CA ARG A 160 4.23 -10.39 -18.60
C ARG A 160 4.83 -9.01 -18.41
N SER A 161 5.31 -8.77 -17.19
CA SER A 161 6.34 -7.77 -16.97
C SER A 161 7.58 -8.09 -17.82
N PRO A 162 8.32 -7.10 -18.33
CA PRO A 162 9.64 -7.30 -18.90
C PRO A 162 10.62 -8.01 -17.96
N TYR A 163 10.36 -7.96 -16.66
CA TYR A 163 11.14 -8.62 -15.60
C TYR A 163 10.46 -9.89 -15.05
N ALA A 164 9.40 -10.39 -15.68
CA ALA A 164 8.72 -11.60 -15.25
C ALA A 164 9.70 -12.78 -15.08
N TYR A 165 9.47 -13.59 -14.05
CA TYR A 165 10.27 -14.79 -13.81
C TYR A 165 10.20 -15.72 -15.02
N SER A 166 11.28 -16.44 -15.30
CA SER A 166 11.26 -17.54 -16.26
C SER A 166 10.61 -18.79 -15.67
N GLU A 167 10.26 -19.77 -16.52
CA GLU A 167 9.77 -21.06 -16.00
C GLU A 167 10.78 -21.75 -15.09
N ALA A 168 12.08 -21.61 -15.38
CA ALA A 168 13.15 -22.14 -14.55
C ALA A 168 13.21 -21.44 -13.19
N ASP A 169 12.92 -20.14 -13.13
CA ASP A 169 12.82 -19.39 -11.89
C ASP A 169 11.63 -19.89 -11.04
N ILE A 170 10.47 -20.15 -11.65
CA ILE A 170 9.30 -20.72 -10.94
C ILE A 170 9.61 -22.12 -10.37
N GLU A 171 10.33 -22.96 -11.13
CA GLU A 171 10.78 -24.27 -10.66
C GLU A 171 11.78 -24.11 -9.50
N LYS A 172 12.71 -23.16 -9.61
CA LYS A 172 13.69 -22.87 -8.57
C LYS A 172 13.04 -22.34 -7.29
N ILE A 173 12.05 -21.44 -7.37
CA ILE A 173 11.27 -20.97 -6.22
C ILE A 173 10.65 -22.16 -5.48
N GLN A 174 10.01 -23.08 -6.21
CA GLN A 174 9.41 -24.27 -5.61
C GLN A 174 10.44 -25.20 -4.98
N GLN A 175 11.60 -25.39 -5.61
CA GLN A 175 12.69 -26.18 -5.03
C GLN A 175 13.21 -25.55 -3.73
N LEU A 176 13.40 -24.22 -3.71
CA LEU A 176 13.83 -23.50 -2.52
C LEU A 176 12.79 -23.61 -1.40
N ALA A 177 11.51 -23.55 -1.73
CA ALA A 177 10.44 -23.73 -0.75
C ALA A 177 10.44 -25.16 -0.20
N GLU A 178 10.59 -26.17 -1.06
CA GLU A 178 10.61 -27.58 -0.69
C GLU A 178 11.77 -27.92 0.25
N ILE A 179 13.01 -27.50 -0.04
CA ILE A 179 14.17 -27.77 0.83
C ILE A 179 14.05 -27.09 2.20
N ASN A 180 13.26 -26.02 2.30
CA ASN A 180 12.99 -25.29 3.53
C ASN A 180 11.66 -25.73 4.20
N ASN A 181 11.01 -26.79 3.71
CA ASN A 181 9.72 -27.30 4.21
C ASN A 181 8.59 -26.25 4.20
N LEU A 182 8.59 -25.37 3.20
CA LEU A 182 7.55 -24.37 2.97
C LEU A 182 6.59 -24.85 1.88
N GLU A 183 5.32 -25.01 2.22
CA GLU A 183 4.27 -25.27 1.21
C GLU A 183 4.01 -24.01 0.37
N VAL A 184 3.92 -24.15 -0.95
CA VAL A 184 3.62 -23.01 -1.84
C VAL A 184 2.15 -23.02 -2.21
N VAL A 185 1.46 -21.91 -1.92
CA VAL A 185 0.07 -21.66 -2.32
C VAL A 185 0.08 -20.54 -3.36
N PRO A 186 -0.06 -20.84 -4.67
CA PRO A 186 -0.21 -19.79 -5.67
C PRO A 186 -1.52 -19.02 -5.45
N LEU A 187 -1.46 -17.70 -5.61
CA LEU A 187 -2.61 -16.80 -5.66
C LEU A 187 -2.73 -16.23 -7.07
N VAL A 188 -3.91 -16.39 -7.66
CA VAL A 188 -4.25 -15.85 -8.98
C VAL A 188 -5.51 -15.01 -8.85
N GLN A 189 -5.46 -13.77 -9.31
CA GLN A 189 -6.64 -12.92 -9.35
C GLN A 189 -7.59 -13.38 -10.47
N THR A 190 -8.88 -13.51 -10.14
CA THR A 190 -9.89 -14.10 -11.05
C THR A 190 -11.14 -13.24 -11.24
N PHE A 191 -11.22 -12.07 -10.59
CA PHE A 191 -12.39 -11.20 -10.72
C PHE A 191 -12.07 -9.72 -10.52
N GLY A 192 -11.70 -9.32 -9.30
CA GLY A 192 -11.11 -8.02 -8.98
C GLY A 192 -9.59 -8.06 -9.09
N HIS A 193 -8.93 -6.93 -8.86
CA HIS A 193 -7.48 -6.74 -9.04
C HIS A 193 -6.95 -7.22 -10.40
N MET A 194 -7.74 -6.99 -11.44
CA MET A 194 -7.46 -7.45 -12.80
C MET A 194 -6.71 -6.39 -13.63
N GLU A 195 -6.16 -5.34 -13.01
CA GLU A 195 -5.51 -4.22 -13.70
C GLU A 195 -4.35 -4.67 -14.58
N PHE A 196 -3.56 -5.65 -14.12
CA PHE A 196 -2.44 -6.19 -14.88
C PHE A 196 -2.86 -6.84 -16.20
N VAL A 197 -4.10 -7.31 -16.29
CA VAL A 197 -4.70 -7.89 -17.49
C VAL A 197 -5.45 -6.84 -18.29
N LEU A 198 -6.35 -6.13 -17.63
CA LEU A 198 -7.30 -5.24 -18.27
C LEU A 198 -6.66 -3.92 -18.70
N LYS A 199 -5.42 -3.60 -18.29
CA LYS A 199 -4.64 -2.46 -18.83
C LYS A 199 -4.33 -2.62 -20.33
N HIS A 200 -4.26 -3.85 -20.83
CA HIS A 200 -3.93 -4.13 -22.22
C HIS A 200 -5.16 -3.95 -23.13
N GLU A 201 -4.97 -3.29 -24.28
CA GLU A 201 -6.06 -3.03 -25.24
C GLU A 201 -6.77 -4.32 -25.67
N LYS A 202 -6.02 -5.43 -25.78
CA LYS A 202 -6.53 -6.77 -26.11
C LYS A 202 -7.65 -7.25 -25.17
N PHE A 203 -7.62 -6.88 -23.89
CA PHE A 203 -8.57 -7.37 -22.88
C PHE A 203 -9.48 -6.27 -22.34
N LYS A 204 -9.39 -5.06 -22.90
CA LYS A 204 -10.13 -3.89 -22.42
C LYS A 204 -11.65 -4.07 -22.50
N HIS A 205 -12.15 -4.82 -23.50
CA HIS A 205 -13.58 -5.11 -23.65
C HIS A 205 -14.13 -6.05 -22.58
N LEU A 206 -13.27 -6.67 -21.76
CA LEU A 206 -13.67 -7.54 -20.65
C LEU A 206 -13.85 -6.79 -19.33
N ARG A 207 -13.66 -5.47 -19.30
CA ARG A 207 -13.87 -4.65 -18.10
C ARG A 207 -15.36 -4.57 -17.75
N GLU A 208 -15.68 -4.67 -16.46
CA GLU A 208 -17.03 -4.43 -15.95
C GLU A 208 -17.51 -3.01 -16.29
N VAL A 209 -16.65 -2.02 -16.02
CA VAL A 209 -16.86 -0.64 -16.44
C VAL A 209 -15.72 -0.26 -17.37
N GLU A 210 -16.03 0.10 -18.62
CA GLU A 210 -15.05 0.38 -19.69
C GLU A 210 -13.87 1.26 -19.23
N LYS A 211 -14.17 2.29 -18.43
CA LYS A 211 -13.19 3.25 -17.93
C LYS A 211 -12.18 2.65 -16.95
N TYR A 212 -12.57 1.63 -16.17
CA TYR A 212 -11.79 1.15 -15.02
C TYR A 212 -11.26 -0.27 -15.27
N PRO A 213 -9.93 -0.49 -15.22
CA PRO A 213 -9.33 -1.79 -15.48
C PRO A 213 -9.33 -2.75 -14.26
N ASN A 214 -10.14 -2.50 -13.23
CA ASN A 214 -10.02 -3.22 -11.95
C ASN A 214 -10.78 -4.55 -11.88
N SER A 215 -11.94 -4.64 -12.56
CA SER A 215 -12.85 -5.78 -12.45
C SER A 215 -13.26 -6.33 -13.81
N LEU A 216 -13.35 -7.65 -13.91
CA LEU A 216 -13.93 -8.33 -15.07
C LEU A 216 -15.45 -8.16 -15.15
N ASN A 217 -15.98 -8.06 -16.37
CA ASN A 217 -17.40 -8.26 -16.66
C ASN A 217 -17.68 -9.78 -16.68
N PRO A 218 -18.48 -10.33 -15.75
CA PRO A 218 -18.72 -11.78 -15.68
C PRO A 218 -19.61 -12.30 -16.82
N HIS A 219 -20.22 -11.41 -17.62
CA HIS A 219 -21.11 -11.76 -18.73
C HIS A 219 -20.44 -11.69 -20.10
N ALA A 220 -19.24 -11.11 -20.20
CA ALA A 220 -18.48 -11.13 -21.44
C ALA A 220 -18.02 -12.56 -21.76
N ALA A 221 -18.25 -13.01 -22.99
CA ALA A 221 -18.06 -14.41 -23.39
C ALA A 221 -16.62 -14.94 -23.19
N GLU A 222 -15.63 -14.06 -23.30
CA GLU A 222 -14.21 -14.41 -23.19
C GLU A 222 -13.66 -14.30 -21.75
N THR A 223 -14.44 -13.80 -20.79
CA THR A 223 -14.02 -13.67 -19.39
C THR A 223 -13.65 -15.01 -18.77
N LEU A 224 -14.55 -16.00 -18.84
CA LEU A 224 -14.27 -17.33 -18.27
C LEU A 224 -13.14 -18.07 -19.01
N PRO A 225 -13.07 -18.08 -20.36
CA PRO A 225 -11.92 -18.61 -21.07
C PRO A 225 -10.58 -18.01 -20.62
N LEU A 226 -10.51 -16.69 -20.47
CA LEU A 226 -9.30 -15.99 -20.01
C LEU A 226 -8.91 -16.43 -18.59
N VAL A 227 -9.86 -16.40 -17.65
CA VAL A 227 -9.62 -16.81 -16.25
C VAL A 227 -9.16 -18.26 -16.17
N LYS A 228 -9.82 -19.16 -16.92
CA LYS A 228 -9.45 -20.59 -16.95
C LYS A 228 -8.05 -20.80 -17.53
N ALA A 229 -7.68 -20.06 -18.58
CA ALA A 229 -6.34 -20.13 -19.16
C ALA A 229 -5.25 -19.66 -18.19
N MET A 230 -5.46 -18.53 -17.49
CA MET A 230 -4.51 -18.06 -16.46
C MET A 230 -4.35 -19.09 -15.34
N LEU A 231 -5.47 -19.61 -14.82
CA LEU A 231 -5.46 -20.61 -13.77
C LEU A 231 -4.74 -21.89 -14.19
N SER A 232 -5.01 -22.41 -15.39
CA SER A 232 -4.33 -23.59 -15.90
C SER A 232 -2.81 -23.38 -15.99
N GLN A 233 -2.35 -22.28 -16.57
CA GLN A 233 -0.91 -22.02 -16.69
C GLN A 233 -0.22 -21.98 -15.32
N VAL A 234 -0.84 -21.35 -14.30
CA VAL A 234 -0.28 -21.28 -12.94
C VAL A 234 -0.31 -22.63 -12.24
N ILE A 235 -1.44 -23.34 -12.25
CA ILE A 235 -1.59 -24.65 -11.57
C ILE A 235 -0.67 -25.70 -12.22
N ASP A 236 -0.53 -25.69 -13.54
CA ASP A 236 0.34 -26.62 -14.26
C ASP A 236 1.82 -26.44 -13.92
N LYS A 237 2.21 -25.25 -13.42
CA LYS A 237 3.54 -24.99 -12.86
C LYS A 237 3.66 -25.29 -11.37
N HIS A 238 2.55 -25.49 -10.67
CA HIS A 238 2.48 -25.76 -9.23
C HIS A 238 1.92 -27.15 -8.93
N LYS A 239 2.38 -28.19 -9.65
CA LYS A 239 1.83 -29.55 -9.59
C LYS A 239 1.89 -30.22 -8.20
N LYS A 240 2.77 -29.71 -7.32
CA LYS A 240 2.93 -30.20 -5.93
C LYS A 240 2.04 -29.46 -4.93
N SER A 241 1.44 -28.32 -5.31
CA SER A 241 0.63 -27.50 -4.41
C SER A 241 -0.71 -28.17 -4.15
N VAL A 242 -1.07 -28.25 -2.87
CA VAL A 242 -2.39 -28.76 -2.44
C VAL A 242 -3.45 -27.67 -2.47
N TRP A 243 -3.03 -26.40 -2.41
CA TRP A 243 -3.90 -25.25 -2.30
C TRP A 243 -3.70 -24.29 -3.48
N LEU A 244 -4.78 -23.60 -3.84
CA LEU A 244 -4.78 -22.47 -4.77
C LEU A 244 -5.65 -21.37 -4.18
N HIS A 245 -5.16 -20.14 -4.16
CA HIS A 245 -5.97 -18.98 -3.81
C HIS A 245 -6.47 -18.30 -5.08
N ILE A 246 -7.79 -18.16 -5.25
CA ILE A 246 -8.40 -17.60 -6.49
C ILE A 246 -8.63 -16.08 -6.44
N GLY A 247 -8.13 -15.43 -5.38
CA GLY A 247 -8.32 -14.00 -5.14
C GLY A 247 -9.80 -13.68 -4.95
N ALA A 248 -10.33 -12.89 -5.88
CA ALA A 248 -11.74 -12.52 -5.99
C ALA A 248 -12.25 -11.58 -4.90
N ASP A 249 -11.35 -10.79 -4.34
CA ASP A 249 -11.59 -9.62 -3.51
C ASP A 249 -11.94 -8.38 -4.34
N GLU A 250 -12.50 -7.38 -3.67
CA GLU A 250 -12.53 -5.98 -4.12
C GLU A 250 -13.01 -5.80 -5.57
N VAL A 251 -14.08 -6.51 -5.94
CA VAL A 251 -14.69 -6.43 -7.28
C VAL A 251 -15.50 -5.14 -7.42
N PHE A 252 -14.80 -4.00 -7.41
CA PHE A 252 -15.44 -2.68 -7.46
C PHE A 252 -16.23 -2.50 -8.75
N HIS A 253 -17.34 -1.76 -8.64
CA HIS A 253 -18.27 -1.44 -9.73
C HIS A 253 -19.01 -2.62 -10.35
N LEU A 254 -18.96 -3.81 -9.75
CA LEU A 254 -19.74 -4.94 -10.23
C LEU A 254 -21.24 -4.61 -10.24
N GLY A 255 -21.89 -4.85 -11.39
CA GLY A 255 -23.28 -4.50 -11.62
C GLY A 255 -23.49 -3.16 -12.35
N GLU A 256 -22.43 -2.37 -12.57
CA GLU A 256 -22.51 -1.07 -13.23
C GLU A 256 -22.32 -1.14 -14.76
N GLY A 257 -21.72 -2.21 -15.27
CA GLY A 257 -21.57 -2.48 -16.70
C GLY A 257 -22.91 -2.67 -17.42
N GLN A 258 -22.96 -2.43 -18.72
CA GLN A 258 -24.22 -2.53 -19.47
C GLN A 258 -24.77 -3.97 -19.50
N ASP A 259 -23.90 -4.97 -19.68
CA ASP A 259 -24.30 -6.39 -19.65
C ASP A 259 -24.76 -6.80 -18.26
N SER A 260 -24.02 -6.41 -17.24
CA SER A 260 -24.34 -6.65 -15.82
C SER A 260 -25.67 -5.99 -15.42
N LYS A 261 -25.95 -4.75 -15.87
CA LYS A 261 -27.24 -4.09 -15.69
C LYS A 261 -28.37 -4.86 -16.37
N THR A 262 -28.18 -5.29 -17.61
CA THR A 262 -29.16 -6.11 -18.34
C THR A 262 -29.44 -7.40 -17.59
N TRP A 263 -28.41 -8.11 -17.14
CA TRP A 263 -28.55 -9.35 -16.37
C TRP A 263 -29.27 -9.11 -15.03
N LEU A 264 -28.94 -8.02 -14.31
CA LEU A 264 -29.59 -7.66 -13.05
C LEU A 264 -31.09 -7.38 -13.25
N ASN A 265 -31.45 -6.67 -14.31
CA ASN A 265 -32.86 -6.41 -14.64
C ASN A 265 -33.64 -7.73 -14.83
N SER A 266 -33.03 -8.74 -15.45
CA SER A 266 -33.63 -10.07 -15.61
C SER A 266 -33.56 -10.95 -14.35
N ASN A 267 -32.74 -10.61 -13.36
CA ASN A 267 -32.47 -11.41 -12.16
C ASN A 267 -32.81 -10.68 -10.85
N LYS A 268 -33.82 -9.80 -10.88
CA LYS A 268 -34.35 -9.08 -9.71
C LYS A 268 -33.30 -8.24 -8.96
N GLY A 269 -32.31 -7.73 -9.67
CA GLY A 269 -31.22 -6.94 -9.07
C GLY A 269 -30.31 -7.73 -8.12
N ASN A 270 -30.32 -9.07 -8.18
CA ASN A 270 -29.56 -9.89 -7.24
C ASN A 270 -28.07 -9.97 -7.61
N LEU A 271 -27.34 -8.98 -7.14
CA LEU A 271 -25.91 -8.82 -7.37
C LEU A 271 -25.05 -9.90 -6.68
N GLY A 272 -25.50 -10.38 -5.52
CA GLY A 272 -24.89 -11.52 -4.85
C GLY A 272 -24.92 -12.79 -5.69
N ARG A 273 -26.03 -13.05 -6.41
CA ARG A 273 -26.15 -14.18 -7.33
C ARG A 273 -25.22 -14.04 -8.54
N MET A 274 -24.98 -12.84 -9.04
CA MET A 274 -24.01 -12.59 -10.10
C MET A 274 -22.60 -12.96 -9.63
N PHE A 275 -22.19 -12.42 -8.48
CA PHE A 275 -20.88 -12.71 -7.90
C PHE A 275 -20.69 -14.22 -7.64
N LEU A 276 -21.62 -14.83 -6.91
CA LEU A 276 -21.57 -16.27 -6.58
C LEU A 276 -21.59 -17.15 -7.83
N GLY A 277 -22.28 -16.73 -8.90
CA GLY A 277 -22.32 -17.41 -10.18
C GLY A 277 -20.93 -17.49 -10.84
N HIS A 278 -20.25 -16.35 -10.94
CA HIS A 278 -18.88 -16.30 -11.48
C HIS A 278 -17.91 -17.16 -10.66
N ILE A 279 -17.91 -16.99 -9.34
CA ILE A 279 -17.02 -17.76 -8.47
C ILE A 279 -17.27 -19.26 -8.60
N LYS A 280 -18.53 -19.69 -8.69
CA LYS A 280 -18.90 -21.09 -8.85
C LYS A 280 -18.35 -21.70 -10.15
N GLU A 281 -18.38 -20.95 -11.25
CA GLU A 281 -17.78 -21.40 -12.52
C GLU A 281 -16.26 -21.53 -12.41
N VAL A 282 -15.60 -20.59 -11.74
CA VAL A 282 -14.14 -20.59 -11.51
C VAL A 282 -13.72 -21.79 -10.64
N VAL A 283 -14.31 -21.94 -9.44
CA VAL A 283 -13.95 -23.06 -8.54
C VAL A 283 -14.43 -24.40 -9.09
N GLY A 284 -15.54 -24.42 -9.83
CA GLY A 284 -16.04 -25.62 -10.51
C GLY A 284 -15.07 -26.10 -11.58
N PHE A 285 -14.48 -25.19 -12.35
CA PHE A 285 -13.41 -25.49 -13.29
C PHE A 285 -12.20 -26.11 -12.57
N VAL A 286 -11.69 -25.46 -11.52
CA VAL A 286 -10.53 -25.98 -10.77
C VAL A 286 -10.84 -27.37 -10.21
N LYS A 287 -12.02 -27.58 -9.61
CA LYS A 287 -12.39 -28.88 -9.06
C LYS A 287 -12.51 -29.98 -10.13
N SER A 288 -12.94 -29.61 -11.34
CA SER A 288 -13.10 -30.55 -12.45
C SER A 288 -11.76 -30.96 -13.09
N GLN A 289 -10.85 -30.01 -13.30
CA GLN A 289 -9.58 -30.25 -13.98
C GLN A 289 -8.46 -30.67 -13.01
N TYR A 290 -8.51 -30.16 -11.79
CA TYR A 290 -7.47 -30.33 -10.76
C TYR A 290 -8.11 -30.82 -9.45
N PRO A 291 -8.69 -32.04 -9.42
CA PRO A 291 -9.53 -32.50 -8.30
C PRO A 291 -8.81 -32.60 -6.95
N ALA A 292 -7.47 -32.70 -6.97
CA ALA A 292 -6.61 -32.74 -5.78
C ALA A 292 -6.34 -31.35 -5.17
N VAL A 293 -6.58 -30.26 -5.91
CA VAL A 293 -6.36 -28.90 -5.46
C VAL A 293 -7.57 -28.41 -4.68
N GLN A 294 -7.32 -27.84 -3.50
CA GLN A 294 -8.31 -27.16 -2.68
C GLN A 294 -8.23 -25.65 -2.91
N THR A 295 -9.37 -24.97 -3.07
CA THR A 295 -9.39 -23.54 -3.33
C THR A 295 -9.62 -22.71 -2.08
N LEU A 296 -8.97 -21.54 -2.05
CA LEU A 296 -9.14 -20.47 -1.08
C LEU A 296 -9.63 -19.22 -1.81
N MET A 297 -10.41 -18.37 -1.15
CA MET A 297 -10.82 -17.06 -1.69
C MET A 297 -10.90 -16.03 -0.57
N TRP A 298 -10.69 -14.76 -0.92
CA TRP A 298 -10.92 -13.67 0.02
C TRP A 298 -12.41 -13.54 0.35
N ASP A 299 -12.73 -13.16 1.60
CA ASP A 299 -14.10 -13.21 2.11
C ASP A 299 -14.91 -11.92 1.95
N ASP A 300 -14.28 -10.79 1.63
CA ASP A 300 -14.89 -9.45 1.70
C ASP A 300 -16.17 -9.33 0.88
N MET A 301 -16.16 -9.86 -0.35
CA MET A 301 -17.33 -9.92 -1.22
C MET A 301 -18.48 -10.75 -0.62
N LEU A 302 -18.18 -11.76 0.22
CA LEU A 302 -19.17 -12.59 0.89
C LEU A 302 -19.80 -11.91 2.11
N ARG A 303 -19.15 -10.89 2.70
CA ARG A 303 -19.59 -10.27 3.96
C ARG A 303 -20.99 -9.67 3.88
N LYS A 304 -21.38 -9.15 2.70
CA LYS A 304 -22.69 -8.52 2.46
C LYS A 304 -23.78 -9.47 1.97
N LEU A 305 -23.46 -10.75 1.74
CA LEU A 305 -24.42 -11.74 1.23
C LEU A 305 -25.17 -12.44 2.37
N GLU A 306 -26.43 -12.81 2.17
CA GLU A 306 -27.17 -13.59 3.17
C GLU A 306 -26.67 -15.05 3.24
N VAL A 307 -26.83 -15.68 4.41
CA VAL A 307 -26.41 -17.07 4.66
C VAL A 307 -27.07 -18.03 3.67
N GLU A 308 -28.35 -17.85 3.40
CA GLU A 308 -29.15 -18.67 2.48
C GLU A 308 -28.60 -18.58 1.06
N ALA A 309 -28.26 -17.37 0.60
CA ALA A 309 -27.71 -17.16 -0.75
C ALA A 309 -26.37 -17.89 -0.93
N ILE A 310 -25.48 -17.81 0.06
CA ILE A 310 -24.19 -18.53 0.04
C ILE A 310 -24.45 -20.05 0.04
N LYS A 311 -25.36 -20.53 0.90
CA LYS A 311 -25.68 -21.96 1.02
C LYS A 311 -26.28 -22.54 -0.25
N GLU A 312 -27.25 -21.85 -0.85
CA GLU A 312 -27.93 -22.24 -2.10
C GLU A 312 -26.98 -22.26 -3.30
N SER A 313 -25.97 -21.38 -3.32
CA SER A 313 -24.96 -21.40 -4.38
C SER A 313 -24.17 -22.71 -4.43
N GLY A 314 -24.04 -23.40 -3.28
CA GLY A 314 -23.20 -24.59 -3.11
C GLY A 314 -21.71 -24.28 -2.98
N LEU A 315 -21.31 -23.00 -2.97
CA LEU A 315 -19.92 -22.55 -2.92
C LEU A 315 -19.16 -23.11 -1.70
N ALA A 316 -19.84 -23.25 -0.57
CA ALA A 316 -19.26 -23.71 0.69
C ALA A 316 -18.66 -25.13 0.66
N LYS A 317 -19.02 -25.92 -0.35
CA LYS A 317 -18.47 -27.28 -0.58
C LYS A 317 -17.24 -27.29 -1.47
N LEU A 318 -16.95 -26.17 -2.14
CA LEU A 318 -15.95 -26.08 -3.21
C LEU A 318 -14.71 -25.30 -2.78
N THR A 319 -14.84 -24.33 -1.87
CA THR A 319 -13.76 -23.41 -1.48
C THR A 319 -13.80 -23.07 0.02
N SER A 320 -12.72 -22.50 0.55
CA SER A 320 -12.66 -21.96 1.91
C SER A 320 -12.49 -20.43 1.90
N PRO A 321 -13.22 -19.68 2.75
CA PRO A 321 -13.03 -18.25 2.87
C PRO A 321 -11.77 -17.92 3.69
N VAL A 322 -11.06 -16.89 3.27
CA VAL A 322 -9.94 -16.27 3.98
C VAL A 322 -10.40 -14.93 4.52
N ILE A 323 -10.64 -14.86 5.83
CA ILE A 323 -11.09 -13.64 6.50
C ILE A 323 -9.91 -12.72 6.74
N TRP A 324 -9.90 -11.55 6.10
CA TRP A 324 -8.82 -10.59 6.24
C TRP A 324 -9.22 -9.34 7.03
N ASN A 325 -8.33 -8.86 7.89
CA ASN A 325 -8.47 -7.60 8.60
C ASN A 325 -7.10 -7.13 9.11
N TYR A 326 -6.67 -5.96 8.64
CA TYR A 326 -5.33 -5.44 8.89
C TYR A 326 -5.31 -4.34 9.95
N THR A 327 -6.48 -4.00 10.52
CA THR A 327 -6.54 -2.97 11.56
C THR A 327 -5.96 -3.49 12.88
N PRO A 328 -5.28 -2.65 13.68
CA PRO A 328 -4.60 -3.09 14.89
C PRO A 328 -5.55 -3.26 16.07
N LYS A 329 -6.84 -2.93 15.90
CA LYS A 329 -7.85 -2.88 16.96
C LYS A 329 -9.24 -3.28 16.45
N PHE A 330 -9.34 -4.24 15.53
CA PHE A 330 -10.65 -4.76 15.15
C PHE A 330 -11.33 -5.44 16.35
N THR A 331 -12.66 -5.44 16.32
CA THR A 331 -13.43 -6.09 17.38
C THR A 331 -13.47 -7.61 17.13
N VAL A 332 -12.97 -8.42 18.06
CA VAL A 332 -13.03 -9.90 17.96
C VAL A 332 -14.46 -10.39 17.74
N LYS A 333 -15.45 -9.74 18.36
CA LYS A 333 -16.89 -10.02 18.14
C LYS A 333 -17.32 -9.90 16.69
N TYR A 334 -16.79 -8.93 15.93
CA TYR A 334 -17.12 -8.76 14.52
C TYR A 334 -16.64 -9.97 13.71
N ILE A 335 -15.39 -10.40 13.91
CA ILE A 335 -14.84 -11.57 13.21
C ILE A 335 -15.56 -12.86 13.64
N LYS A 336 -15.89 -13.01 14.93
CA LYS A 336 -16.72 -14.13 15.42
C LYS A 336 -18.08 -14.22 14.72
N ASN A 337 -18.73 -13.08 14.45
CA ASN A 337 -19.98 -13.07 13.70
C ASN A 337 -19.79 -13.54 12.24
N LEU A 338 -18.67 -13.16 11.59
CA LEU A 338 -18.33 -13.66 10.25
C LEU A 338 -18.08 -15.17 10.26
N ILE A 339 -17.33 -15.68 11.25
CA ILE A 339 -17.08 -17.13 11.38
C ILE A 339 -18.40 -17.89 11.56
N SER A 340 -19.29 -17.43 12.45
CA SER A 340 -20.61 -18.04 12.64
C SER A 340 -21.45 -18.02 11.37
N LYS A 341 -21.43 -16.91 10.63
CA LYS A 341 -22.10 -16.80 9.34
C LYS A 341 -21.58 -17.84 8.33
N TYR A 342 -20.27 -18.00 8.22
CA TYR A 342 -19.66 -18.95 7.28
C TYR A 342 -19.89 -20.40 7.71
N GLU A 343 -19.87 -20.70 9.01
CA GLU A 343 -20.29 -22.00 9.56
C GLU A 343 -21.74 -22.32 9.17
N GLN A 344 -22.68 -21.39 9.39
CA GLN A 344 -24.10 -21.55 9.06
C GLN A 344 -24.33 -21.69 7.54
N SER A 345 -23.49 -21.02 6.74
CA SER A 345 -23.50 -21.13 5.26
C SER A 345 -23.00 -22.50 4.78
N GLY A 346 -22.36 -23.28 5.66
CA GLY A 346 -21.94 -24.66 5.41
C GLY A 346 -20.44 -24.84 5.12
N PHE A 347 -19.61 -23.81 5.26
CA PHE A 347 -18.17 -23.93 5.08
C PHE A 347 -17.57 -24.84 6.15
N LYS A 348 -16.64 -25.71 5.76
CA LYS A 348 -15.99 -26.68 6.67
C LYS A 348 -14.66 -26.20 7.21
N THR A 349 -14.04 -25.27 6.51
CA THR A 349 -12.73 -24.71 6.85
C THR A 349 -12.75 -23.20 6.67
N VAL A 350 -12.00 -22.51 7.51
CA VAL A 350 -11.78 -21.06 7.43
C VAL A 350 -10.30 -20.76 7.59
N TRP A 351 -9.85 -19.75 6.89
CA TRP A 351 -8.52 -19.18 6.98
C TRP A 351 -8.60 -17.73 7.42
N PHE A 352 -7.51 -17.21 7.95
CA PHE A 352 -7.40 -15.80 8.33
C PHE A 352 -6.27 -15.12 7.56
N ALA A 353 -6.31 -13.80 7.50
CA ALA A 353 -5.20 -13.00 7.01
C ALA A 353 -4.95 -11.75 7.86
N SER A 354 -3.71 -11.67 8.34
CA SER A 354 -3.12 -10.51 8.99
C SER A 354 -2.20 -9.77 8.01
N ALA A 355 -1.56 -8.68 8.44
CA ALA A 355 -0.53 -8.01 7.64
C ALA A 355 0.73 -7.76 8.45
N PHE A 356 1.90 -7.96 7.85
CA PHE A 356 3.20 -7.63 8.45
C PHE A 356 3.86 -6.39 7.82
N LYS A 357 3.44 -6.00 6.62
CA LYS A 357 3.78 -4.73 5.96
C LYS A 357 2.65 -4.35 4.99
N GLY A 358 2.63 -3.12 4.50
CA GLY A 358 1.52 -2.61 3.71
C GLY A 358 0.24 -2.52 4.53
N ALA A 359 -0.89 -2.20 3.90
CA ALA A 359 -2.19 -1.98 4.55
C ALA A 359 -2.21 -0.89 5.65
N THR A 360 -1.16 -0.09 5.74
CA THR A 360 -0.95 1.00 6.70
C THR A 360 -0.91 2.37 6.02
N GLY A 361 -0.65 2.38 4.70
CA GLY A 361 -0.72 3.55 3.84
C GLY A 361 -0.25 3.23 2.42
N VAL A 362 -0.83 3.92 1.44
CA VAL A 362 -0.56 3.70 0.00
C VAL A 362 0.88 4.05 -0.42
N ALA A 363 1.56 4.92 0.32
CA ALA A 363 2.94 5.34 0.08
C ALA A 363 3.78 5.23 1.37
N GLN A 364 3.48 4.21 2.18
CA GLN A 364 4.20 3.99 3.43
C GLN A 364 5.63 3.54 3.13
N ILE A 365 6.63 4.22 3.70
CA ILE A 365 8.05 3.90 3.49
C ILE A 365 8.60 3.02 4.61
N TRP A 366 8.19 3.31 5.85
CA TRP A 366 8.72 2.71 7.07
C TRP A 366 7.67 1.86 7.77
N THR A 367 8.01 0.62 8.10
CA THR A 367 7.04 -0.35 8.64
C THR A 367 6.68 -0.03 10.11
N PRO A 368 5.41 0.22 10.45
CA PRO A 368 4.99 0.45 11.83
C PRO A 368 4.88 -0.87 12.61
N LEU A 369 5.93 -1.23 13.35
CA LEU A 369 6.06 -2.49 14.07
C LEU A 369 4.92 -2.71 15.07
N ASN A 370 4.56 -1.68 15.85
CA ASN A 370 3.51 -1.81 16.86
C ASN A 370 2.14 -2.10 16.25
N HIS A 371 1.86 -1.50 15.09
CA HIS A 371 0.59 -1.67 14.39
C HIS A 371 0.40 -3.14 14.01
N HIS A 372 1.39 -3.72 13.34
CA HIS A 372 1.34 -5.11 12.91
C HIS A 372 1.34 -6.07 14.11
N LEU A 373 2.12 -5.79 15.17
CA LEU A 373 2.07 -6.57 16.41
C LEU A 373 0.65 -6.59 17.01
N LYS A 374 0.01 -5.42 17.16
CA LYS A 374 -1.36 -5.31 17.69
C LYS A 374 -2.38 -6.04 16.83
N ASN A 375 -2.24 -5.98 15.50
CA ASN A 375 -3.08 -6.76 14.58
C ASN A 375 -2.96 -8.28 14.84
N HIS A 376 -1.74 -8.80 15.00
CA HIS A 376 -1.52 -10.22 15.29
C HIS A 376 -2.04 -10.64 16.66
N LEU A 377 -1.93 -9.77 17.67
CA LEU A 377 -2.51 -10.02 18.99
C LEU A 377 -4.04 -10.12 18.95
N CYS A 378 -4.72 -9.32 18.11
CA CYS A 378 -6.16 -9.46 17.87
C CYS A 378 -6.49 -10.79 17.17
N TRP A 379 -5.72 -11.19 16.16
CA TRP A 379 -5.91 -12.47 15.48
C TRP A 379 -5.70 -13.68 16.39
N LEU A 380 -4.75 -13.63 17.31
CA LEU A 380 -4.58 -14.67 18.33
C LEU A 380 -5.81 -14.83 19.22
N GLN A 381 -6.53 -13.74 19.53
CA GLN A 381 -7.77 -13.83 20.29
C GLN A 381 -8.88 -14.51 19.49
N VAL A 382 -8.96 -14.24 18.18
CA VAL A 382 -9.90 -14.93 17.27
C VAL A 382 -9.56 -16.42 17.18
N ILE A 383 -8.29 -16.77 16.99
CA ILE A 383 -7.83 -18.17 16.92
C ILE A 383 -8.18 -18.92 18.21
N LYS A 384 -7.97 -18.28 19.38
CA LYS A 384 -8.36 -18.85 20.69
C LYS A 384 -9.86 -19.07 20.85
N ALA A 385 -10.70 -18.32 20.13
CA ALA A 385 -12.16 -18.45 20.15
C ALA A 385 -12.71 -19.49 19.17
N MET A 386 -11.88 -20.09 18.31
CA MET A 386 -12.33 -21.09 17.32
C MET A 386 -13.07 -22.30 17.91
N PRO A 387 -12.77 -22.81 19.13
CA PRO A 387 -13.56 -23.89 19.73
C PRO A 387 -15.06 -23.57 19.91
N GLU A 388 -15.46 -22.30 19.85
CA GLU A 388 -16.86 -21.88 19.89
C GLU A 388 -17.65 -22.23 18.61
N PHE A 389 -16.97 -22.61 17.51
CA PHE A 389 -17.56 -22.86 16.19
C PHE A 389 -17.25 -24.29 15.70
N PRO A 390 -17.89 -25.33 16.29
CA PRO A 390 -17.53 -26.73 16.04
C PRO A 390 -17.79 -27.22 14.61
N GLY A 391 -18.62 -26.52 13.83
CA GLY A 391 -18.97 -26.86 12.46
C GLY A 391 -17.97 -26.37 11.40
N ILE A 392 -17.02 -25.50 11.78
CA ILE A 392 -16.00 -24.93 10.89
C ILE A 392 -14.61 -24.95 11.54
N ARG A 393 -13.62 -25.50 10.84
CA ARG A 393 -12.26 -25.67 11.35
C ARG A 393 -11.33 -24.55 10.88
N PHE A 394 -10.56 -23.98 11.79
CA PHE A 394 -9.47 -23.08 11.43
C PHE A 394 -8.29 -23.87 10.83
N GLN A 395 -7.91 -23.52 9.61
CA GLN A 395 -6.87 -24.24 8.86
C GLN A 395 -5.52 -23.51 8.84
N GLY A 396 -5.52 -22.18 8.86
CA GLY A 396 -4.28 -21.41 8.87
C GLY A 396 -4.48 -19.91 8.71
N ILE A 397 -3.39 -19.18 8.86
CA ILE A 397 -3.32 -17.72 8.73
C ILE A 397 -2.26 -17.32 7.71
N ALA A 398 -2.60 -16.40 6.80
CA ALA A 398 -1.67 -15.76 5.89
C ALA A 398 -1.23 -14.40 6.45
N LEU A 399 0.08 -14.18 6.56
CA LEU A 399 0.66 -12.90 6.94
C LEU A 399 0.93 -12.14 5.65
N THR A 400 0.02 -11.22 5.32
CA THR A 400 0.08 -10.44 4.08
C THR A 400 1.16 -9.38 4.12
N GLY A 401 1.85 -9.20 2.99
CA GLY A 401 2.90 -8.21 2.81
C GLY A 401 2.78 -7.51 1.46
N TRP A 402 1.75 -6.69 1.31
CA TRP A 402 1.41 -5.98 0.07
C TRP A 402 2.55 -5.06 -0.38
N GLN A 403 2.86 -5.03 -1.67
CA GLN A 403 3.85 -4.11 -2.26
C GLN A 403 3.23 -2.79 -2.72
N ARG A 404 1.96 -2.83 -3.13
CA ARG A 404 1.17 -1.68 -3.58
C ARG A 404 -0.31 -2.04 -3.55
N TYR A 405 -1.19 -1.05 -3.62
CA TYR A 405 -2.65 -1.26 -3.52
C TYR A 405 -3.27 -1.73 -4.84
N ASP A 406 -2.76 -1.24 -5.97
CA ASP A 406 -3.10 -1.66 -7.33
C ASP A 406 -1.94 -1.39 -8.30
N HIS A 407 -2.06 -1.79 -9.57
CA HIS A 407 -1.03 -1.60 -10.62
C HIS A 407 -0.71 -0.13 -10.97
N TYR A 408 -1.53 0.83 -10.54
CA TYR A 408 -1.37 2.25 -10.82
C TYR A 408 -0.89 3.04 -9.59
N SER A 409 -0.89 2.42 -8.41
CA SER A 409 -0.33 2.97 -7.19
C SER A 409 1.18 2.77 -7.10
N VAL A 410 1.84 3.66 -6.36
CA VAL A 410 3.27 3.56 -6.03
C VAL A 410 3.54 2.42 -5.06
N LEU A 411 4.80 2.00 -4.98
CA LEU A 411 5.25 1.07 -3.94
C LEU A 411 5.07 1.63 -2.52
N CYS A 412 4.62 0.77 -1.61
CA CYS A 412 4.74 0.94 -0.17
C CYS A 412 6.00 0.20 0.34
N GLU A 413 6.05 -0.18 1.63
CA GLU A 413 7.29 -0.62 2.27
C GLU A 413 7.96 -1.79 1.53
N LEU A 414 9.26 -1.64 1.22
CA LEU A 414 10.05 -2.72 0.64
C LEU A 414 10.12 -3.92 1.59
N LEU A 415 10.23 -5.12 1.01
CA LEU A 415 10.28 -6.38 1.78
C LEU A 415 11.40 -6.41 2.83
N PRO A 416 12.68 -6.02 2.55
CA PRO A 416 13.72 -5.91 3.58
C PRO A 416 13.34 -5.01 4.76
N VAL A 417 12.59 -3.93 4.51
CA VAL A 417 12.12 -2.99 5.54
C VAL A 417 11.02 -3.62 6.41
N GLY A 418 10.25 -4.55 5.84
CA GLY A 418 9.22 -5.32 6.52
C GLY A 418 9.71 -6.52 7.33
N ILE A 419 10.97 -6.99 7.16
CA ILE A 419 11.47 -8.22 7.82
C ILE A 419 11.38 -8.19 9.36
N PRO A 420 11.72 -7.10 10.06
CA PRO A 420 11.56 -7.06 11.52
C PRO A 420 10.10 -7.22 11.95
N SER A 421 9.17 -6.57 11.25
CA SER A 421 7.73 -6.71 11.49
C SER A 421 7.24 -8.13 11.20
N LEU A 422 7.73 -8.76 10.12
CA LEU A 422 7.44 -10.16 9.80
C LEU A 422 7.90 -11.11 10.89
N ALA A 423 9.12 -10.92 11.41
CA ALA A 423 9.65 -11.75 12.49
C ALA A 423 8.84 -11.59 13.78
N ILE A 424 8.49 -10.35 14.16
CA ILE A 424 7.58 -10.07 15.30
C ILE A 424 6.24 -10.79 15.09
N SER A 425 5.68 -10.68 13.90
CA SER A 425 4.38 -11.24 13.53
C SER A 425 4.36 -12.77 13.59
N LEU A 426 5.34 -13.43 12.96
CA LEU A 426 5.50 -14.89 12.99
C LEU A 426 5.75 -15.40 14.41
N GLN A 427 6.68 -14.79 15.14
CA GLN A 427 7.02 -15.25 16.48
C GLN A 427 5.90 -15.00 17.48
N THR A 428 5.10 -13.95 17.30
CA THR A 428 3.86 -13.74 18.06
C THR A 428 2.88 -14.89 17.83
N LEU A 429 2.67 -15.33 16.58
CA LEU A 429 1.79 -16.46 16.28
C LEU A 429 2.34 -17.79 16.83
N VAL A 430 3.63 -18.06 16.63
CA VAL A 430 4.30 -19.30 17.09
C VAL A 430 4.22 -19.45 18.60
N ASN A 431 4.40 -18.36 19.35
CA ASN A 431 4.44 -18.38 20.81
C ASN A 431 3.07 -18.09 21.46
N GLY A 432 2.01 -17.90 20.67
CA GLY A 432 0.68 -17.55 21.18
C GLY A 432 0.58 -16.16 21.84
N GLY A 433 1.57 -15.30 21.59
CA GLY A 433 1.72 -13.94 22.11
C GLY A 433 3.16 -13.41 21.90
N TYR A 434 3.34 -12.09 22.07
CA TYR A 434 4.67 -11.46 22.03
C TYR A 434 5.27 -11.45 23.44
N ASN A 435 6.04 -12.50 23.75
CA ASN A 435 6.66 -12.73 25.06
C ASN A 435 8.20 -12.71 24.96
N GLU A 436 8.89 -12.90 26.09
CA GLU A 436 10.36 -12.90 26.13
C GLU A 436 11.00 -13.97 25.23
N ALA A 437 10.37 -15.15 25.08
CA ALA A 437 10.87 -16.19 24.20
C ALA A 437 10.79 -15.76 22.73
N ALA A 438 9.66 -15.18 22.30
CA ALA A 438 9.50 -14.59 20.99
C ALA A 438 10.53 -13.49 20.75
N ARG A 439 10.65 -12.53 21.69
CA ARG A 439 11.61 -11.42 21.58
C ARG A 439 13.05 -11.91 21.46
N LYS A 440 13.47 -12.84 22.33
CA LYS A 440 14.81 -13.44 22.29
C LYS A 440 15.09 -14.11 20.94
N ASN A 441 14.18 -14.93 20.44
CA ASN A 441 14.36 -15.62 19.16
C ASN A 441 14.45 -14.63 17.98
N ILE A 442 13.68 -13.54 18.01
CA ILE A 442 13.78 -12.49 16.97
C ILE A 442 15.15 -11.83 17.01
N LEU A 443 15.62 -11.40 18.18
CA LEU A 443 16.91 -10.73 18.34
C LEU A 443 18.06 -11.63 17.87
N GLU A 444 18.07 -12.89 18.29
CA GLU A 444 19.07 -13.88 17.89
C GLU A 444 19.01 -14.20 16.39
N THR A 445 17.80 -14.32 15.83
CA THR A 445 17.62 -14.68 14.42
C THR A 445 17.93 -13.53 13.47
N LEU A 446 17.54 -12.31 13.82
CA LEU A 446 17.77 -11.12 13.00
C LEU A 446 19.08 -10.41 13.32
N GLY A 447 19.81 -10.78 14.37
CA GLY A 447 21.07 -10.14 14.76
C GLY A 447 20.89 -8.70 15.26
N PHE A 448 19.81 -8.43 15.98
CA PHE A 448 19.56 -7.15 16.63
C PHE A 448 19.89 -7.20 18.12
N ASN A 449 20.26 -6.05 18.68
CA ASN A 449 20.52 -5.89 20.12
C ASN A 449 19.23 -5.64 20.90
N ASN A 450 18.32 -4.87 20.31
CA ASN A 450 17.04 -4.49 20.90
C ASN A 450 16.00 -4.21 19.81
N ILE A 451 14.72 -4.38 20.14
CA ILE A 451 13.59 -4.02 19.30
C ILE A 451 12.65 -3.16 20.16
N ASP A 452 12.46 -1.91 19.74
CA ASP A 452 11.48 -1.01 20.29
C ASP A 452 10.27 -0.99 19.36
N THR A 453 9.23 -1.72 19.74
CA THR A 453 8.00 -1.77 18.96
C THR A 453 7.26 -0.45 19.00
N GLU A 454 7.32 0.32 20.09
CA GLU A 454 6.58 1.59 20.21
C GLU A 454 7.25 2.73 19.42
N GLY A 455 8.59 2.73 19.36
CA GLY A 455 9.37 3.66 18.55
C GLY A 455 9.60 3.20 17.10
N ASP A 456 9.00 2.07 16.70
CA ASP A 456 9.16 1.44 15.37
C ASP A 456 10.63 1.33 14.96
N SER A 457 11.49 0.84 15.85
CA SER A 457 12.94 0.84 15.66
C SER A 457 13.63 -0.43 16.16
N CYS A 458 14.79 -0.74 15.60
CA CYS A 458 15.62 -1.88 15.99
C CYS A 458 17.07 -1.42 16.16
N GLU A 459 17.72 -1.80 17.26
CA GLU A 459 19.12 -1.47 17.53
C GLU A 459 20.07 -2.58 17.06
N GLY A 460 21.29 -2.22 16.66
CA GLY A 460 22.28 -3.12 16.06
C GLY A 460 22.39 -2.94 14.55
N ASN A 461 23.11 -3.78 13.82
CA ASN A 461 23.17 -3.70 12.34
C ASN A 461 22.17 -4.67 11.68
N GLY A 462 21.81 -5.76 12.36
CA GLY A 462 21.05 -6.85 11.77
C GLY A 462 21.95 -7.80 10.97
N ALA A 463 21.56 -9.06 10.88
CA ALA A 463 22.28 -10.15 10.24
C ALA A 463 21.38 -10.99 9.31
N PHE A 464 20.41 -10.33 8.66
CA PHE A 464 19.49 -10.94 7.71
C PHE A 464 19.70 -10.35 6.30
N ALA A 465 19.33 -11.09 5.27
CA ALA A 465 19.41 -10.62 3.89
C ALA A 465 18.63 -9.31 3.72
N GLY A 466 19.28 -8.26 3.20
CA GLY A 466 18.69 -6.93 3.06
C GLY A 466 18.73 -6.04 4.31
N SER A 467 19.43 -6.42 5.38
CA SER A 467 19.63 -5.54 6.56
C SER A 467 20.30 -4.21 6.19
N GLU A 468 21.19 -4.21 5.20
CA GLU A 468 21.81 -3.01 4.64
C GLU A 468 20.80 -2.02 4.04
N ILE A 469 19.79 -2.54 3.34
CA ILE A 469 18.67 -1.74 2.81
C ILE A 469 17.83 -1.20 3.95
N TYR A 470 17.50 -2.03 4.94
CA TYR A 470 16.75 -1.62 6.14
C TYR A 470 17.42 -0.42 6.82
N ARG A 471 18.74 -0.48 7.05
CA ARG A 471 19.51 0.59 7.72
C ARG A 471 19.60 1.87 6.90
N LYS A 472 19.85 1.77 5.60
CA LYS A 472 19.93 2.94 4.72
C LYS A 472 18.57 3.63 4.58
N ILE A 473 17.48 2.86 4.49
CA ILE A 473 16.12 3.42 4.47
C ILE A 473 15.73 4.01 5.82
N GLU A 474 16.10 3.40 6.95
CA GLU A 474 15.90 3.99 8.28
C GLU A 474 16.57 5.36 8.38
N GLN A 475 17.81 5.46 7.91
CA GLN A 475 18.59 6.69 7.90
C GLN A 475 17.96 7.75 7.00
N ILE A 476 17.53 7.38 5.79
CA ILE A 476 16.84 8.28 4.86
C ILE A 476 15.52 8.77 5.47
N HIS A 477 14.69 7.85 5.93
CA HIS A 477 13.37 8.14 6.50
C HIS A 477 13.45 9.11 7.68
N ARG A 478 14.42 8.91 8.59
CA ARG A 478 14.57 9.75 9.79
C ARG A 478 15.29 11.07 9.51
N LEU A 479 16.28 11.08 8.62
CA LEU A 479 17.25 12.16 8.55
C LEU A 479 17.26 12.94 7.24
N LEU A 480 16.85 12.37 6.10
CA LEU A 480 17.03 13.01 4.79
C LEU A 480 16.30 14.35 4.74
N LYS A 481 14.98 14.32 4.90
CA LYS A 481 14.14 15.51 4.84
C LYS A 481 14.55 16.56 5.87
N SER A 482 14.84 16.16 7.11
CA SER A 482 15.21 17.09 8.18
C SER A 482 16.57 17.74 7.92
N LYS A 483 17.58 16.98 7.50
CA LYS A 483 18.91 17.53 7.15
C LYS A 483 18.88 18.36 5.87
N VAL A 484 18.15 17.94 4.83
CA VAL A 484 17.94 18.75 3.63
C VAL A 484 17.25 20.06 4.02
N THR A 485 16.19 20.00 4.81
CA THR A 485 15.50 21.20 5.32
C THR A 485 16.43 22.07 6.17
N GLU A 486 17.25 21.49 7.04
CA GLU A 486 18.24 22.24 7.83
C GLU A 486 19.23 22.99 6.93
N VAL A 487 19.77 22.31 5.91
CA VAL A 487 20.65 22.92 4.91
C VAL A 487 19.91 24.00 4.12
N LEU A 488 18.63 23.80 3.77
CA LEU A 488 17.83 24.79 3.04
C LEU A 488 17.42 26.00 3.90
N TYR A 489 17.14 25.80 5.20
CA TYR A 489 16.36 26.72 6.03
C TYR A 489 16.96 27.11 7.38
N SER A 490 18.19 26.72 7.73
CA SER A 490 18.83 27.03 9.03
C SER A 490 18.47 28.45 9.56
N GLU A 491 17.95 28.49 10.79
CA GLU A 491 16.78 29.27 11.23
C GLU A 491 16.85 30.81 11.37
N GLY A 492 15.65 31.42 11.29
CA GLY A 492 15.02 32.17 12.40
C GLY A 492 15.34 33.65 12.57
N ILE A 493 16.61 34.03 12.75
CA ILE A 493 16.95 35.39 13.21
C ILE A 493 16.70 36.45 12.11
N ILE A 494 16.62 36.01 10.85
CA ILE A 494 16.42 36.86 9.68
C ILE A 494 14.93 37.11 9.39
N SER A 495 14.03 36.20 9.80
CA SER A 495 12.59 36.31 9.51
C SER A 495 11.90 37.45 10.25
N GLY A 496 12.47 37.92 11.37
CA GLY A 496 11.99 39.11 12.10
C GLY A 496 12.76 40.39 11.82
N TRP A 497 14.08 40.32 11.64
CA TRP A 497 14.96 41.48 11.75
C TRP A 497 15.67 41.90 10.46
N PHE A 498 15.56 41.10 9.39
CA PHE A 498 16.20 41.40 8.11
C PHE A 498 15.45 40.76 6.93
N THR A 499 14.14 41.02 6.86
CA THR A 499 13.24 40.43 5.85
C THR A 499 13.36 41.08 4.46
N ARG A 500 12.59 40.57 3.49
CA ARG A 500 12.46 41.13 2.14
C ARG A 500 12.09 42.63 2.13
N TYR A 501 11.33 43.10 3.12
CA TYR A 501 10.95 44.50 3.28
C TYR A 501 12.15 45.39 3.68
N HIS A 502 12.91 44.98 4.70
CA HIS A 502 14.10 45.68 5.20
C HIS A 502 15.18 45.85 4.12
N ARG A 503 15.41 44.82 3.31
CA ARG A 503 16.35 44.87 2.18
C ARG A 503 15.88 45.77 1.04
N LYS A 504 14.58 45.71 0.69
CA LYS A 504 13.99 46.55 -0.35
C LYS A 504 14.08 48.04 0.00
N HIS A 505 13.93 48.38 1.28
CA HIS A 505 13.90 49.76 1.76
C HIS A 505 15.18 50.20 2.48
N ARG A 506 16.26 49.41 2.41
CA ARG A 506 17.59 49.70 2.96
C ARG A 506 17.57 50.18 4.42
N PHE A 507 16.72 49.58 5.26
CA PHE A 507 16.67 49.94 6.68
C PHE A 507 16.73 48.67 7.55
N ALA A 508 17.57 48.71 8.58
CA ALA A 508 17.75 47.65 9.55
C ALA A 508 18.29 48.26 10.86
N ASN A 509 18.00 47.65 12.02
CA ASN A 509 18.45 48.18 13.31
C ASN A 509 19.94 47.83 13.56
N PRO A 510 20.86 48.82 13.66
CA PRO A 510 22.29 48.59 13.81
C PRO A 510 22.67 47.74 15.05
N ARG A 511 21.95 47.90 16.17
CA ARG A 511 22.17 47.12 17.40
C ARG A 511 21.90 45.62 17.20
N ASN A 512 20.92 45.30 16.37
CA ASN A 512 20.65 43.90 16.01
C ASN A 512 21.67 43.39 15.00
N MET A 513 22.18 44.26 14.10
CA MET A 513 23.22 43.95 13.12
C MET A 513 24.56 43.54 13.78
N GLU A 514 24.90 44.13 14.92
CA GLU A 514 26.11 43.77 15.69
C GLU A 514 26.03 42.40 16.37
N ARG A 515 24.83 41.96 16.78
CA ARG A 515 24.60 40.61 17.35
C ARG A 515 24.81 39.47 16.36
N PHE A 516 24.82 39.73 15.05
CA PHE A 516 25.12 38.70 14.04
C PHE A 516 26.60 38.30 14.03
N GLY A 517 27.50 39.13 14.57
CA GLY A 517 28.95 38.88 14.54
C GLY A 517 29.44 37.82 15.54
N SER A 518 28.75 37.61 16.66
CA SER A 518 29.29 36.85 17.80
C SER A 518 28.60 35.51 18.13
N LYS A 519 27.52 35.14 17.42
CA LYS A 519 26.93 33.78 17.48
C LYS A 519 26.71 33.24 16.07
N LEU A 520 27.81 32.86 15.43
CA LEU A 520 27.82 32.47 14.02
C LEU A 520 28.21 30.99 13.87
N LEU A 521 27.28 30.10 14.23
CA LEU A 521 27.33 28.70 13.81
C LEU A 521 26.22 28.24 12.87
N ASN A 522 25.10 28.97 12.71
CA ASN A 522 24.00 28.55 11.82
C ASN A 522 23.52 29.72 10.95
N ILE A 523 24.02 29.84 9.71
CA ILE A 523 23.64 30.89 8.75
C ILE A 523 23.56 30.32 7.32
N ILE A 524 22.35 30.08 6.82
CA ILE A 524 22.10 29.74 5.41
C ILE A 524 20.97 30.58 4.79
N SER A 525 19.95 30.97 5.56
CA SER A 525 18.72 31.61 5.02
C SER A 525 18.83 33.08 4.56
N GLY A 526 19.98 33.75 4.75
CA GLY A 526 20.17 35.18 4.45
C GLY A 526 20.79 35.52 3.10
N TRP A 527 21.68 34.67 2.59
CA TRP A 527 22.69 35.05 1.58
C TRP A 527 22.54 34.31 0.25
N PHE A 528 21.71 33.27 0.20
CA PHE A 528 21.54 32.39 -0.97
C PHE A 528 20.07 32.04 -1.26
N THR A 529 19.19 33.00 -1.04
CA THR A 529 17.74 32.81 -1.25
C THR A 529 17.39 32.57 -2.73
N ARG A 530 16.17 32.11 -3.01
CA ARG A 530 15.65 31.95 -4.39
C ARG A 530 15.84 33.18 -5.28
N TYR A 531 15.86 34.39 -4.69
CA TYR A 531 16.17 35.63 -5.42
C TYR A 531 17.65 35.72 -5.84
N HIS A 532 18.58 35.43 -4.92
CA HIS A 532 20.01 35.43 -5.20
C HIS A 532 20.37 34.40 -6.27
N ARG A 533 19.75 33.22 -6.21
CA ARG A 533 19.88 32.15 -7.22
C ARG A 533 19.34 32.60 -8.58
N LYS A 534 18.11 33.12 -8.61
CA LYS A 534 17.48 33.68 -9.83
C LYS A 534 18.31 34.79 -10.49
N HIS A 535 18.96 35.64 -9.70
CA HIS A 535 19.71 36.79 -10.18
C HIS A 535 21.23 36.58 -10.20
N ARG A 536 21.70 35.36 -9.88
CA ARG A 536 23.09 34.91 -9.90
C ARG A 536 24.08 35.85 -9.18
N PHE A 537 23.80 36.20 -7.93
CA PHE A 537 24.72 37.01 -7.12
C PHE A 537 24.70 36.58 -5.65
N ALA A 538 25.87 36.47 -5.01
CA ALA A 538 26.03 36.14 -3.59
C ALA A 538 27.36 36.69 -3.04
N ASN A 539 27.49 36.78 -1.72
CA ASN A 539 28.72 37.24 -1.06
C ASN A 539 29.79 36.12 -1.04
N PRO A 540 30.96 36.28 -1.70
CA PRO A 540 31.97 35.22 -1.83
C PRO A 540 32.45 34.62 -0.51
N ARG A 541 32.66 35.44 0.53
CA ARG A 541 33.12 34.98 1.85
C ARG A 541 32.10 34.08 2.53
N ASN A 542 30.81 34.38 2.38
CA ASN A 542 29.74 33.55 2.93
C ASN A 542 29.55 32.27 2.11
N MET A 543 29.78 32.34 0.80
CA MET A 543 29.75 31.18 -0.09
C MET A 543 30.87 30.19 0.22
N GLU A 544 32.04 30.62 0.68
CA GLU A 544 33.14 29.72 1.06
C GLU A 544 32.79 28.83 2.27
N ARG A 545 32.23 29.43 3.34
CA ARG A 545 31.86 28.71 4.57
C ARG A 545 30.59 27.86 4.43
N PHE A 546 29.62 28.35 3.67
CA PHE A 546 28.38 27.62 3.36
C PHE A 546 28.63 26.49 2.38
N GLY A 547 29.44 26.75 1.35
CA GLY A 547 29.74 25.79 0.29
C GLY A 547 30.37 24.51 0.77
N SER A 548 31.34 24.58 1.68
CA SER A 548 31.96 23.38 2.26
C SER A 548 30.95 22.47 2.97
N LYS A 549 30.02 23.05 3.74
CA LYS A 549 28.93 22.29 4.40
C LYS A 549 27.92 21.73 3.40
N LEU A 550 27.51 22.55 2.43
CA LEU A 550 26.56 22.16 1.38
C LEU A 550 27.11 21.01 0.52
N LEU A 551 28.34 21.16 0.01
CA LEU A 551 29.00 20.17 -0.83
C LEU A 551 29.26 18.87 -0.06
N LYS A 552 29.72 18.97 1.20
CA LYS A 552 29.92 17.80 2.05
C LYS A 552 28.60 17.05 2.32
N ALA A 553 27.53 17.78 2.67
CA ALA A 553 26.22 17.17 2.88
C ALA A 553 25.69 16.49 1.61
N ASN A 554 25.89 17.12 0.44
CA ASN A 554 25.52 16.53 -0.84
C ASN A 554 26.34 15.27 -1.13
N GLU A 555 27.67 15.31 -0.97
CA GLU A 555 28.55 14.16 -1.20
C GLU A 555 28.21 12.97 -0.28
N GLU A 556 27.97 13.23 1.01
CA GLU A 556 27.59 12.19 1.98
C GLU A 556 26.26 11.52 1.61
N TRP A 557 25.25 12.30 1.22
CA TRP A 557 23.95 11.75 0.83
C TRP A 557 23.98 11.06 -0.53
N GLU A 558 24.67 11.61 -1.53
CA GLU A 558 24.83 10.95 -2.83
C GLU A 558 25.55 9.61 -2.70
N LYS A 559 26.58 9.53 -1.85
CA LYS A 559 27.25 8.26 -1.55
C LYS A 559 26.27 7.25 -0.94
N LEU A 560 25.53 7.64 0.09
CA LEU A 560 24.57 6.75 0.75
C LEU A 560 23.48 6.26 -0.22
N ILE A 561 23.00 7.13 -1.11
CA ILE A 561 21.99 6.79 -2.12
C ILE A 561 22.57 5.86 -3.18
N GLN A 562 23.81 6.06 -3.60
CA GLN A 562 24.48 5.18 -4.54
C GLN A 562 24.72 3.78 -3.94
N ASP A 563 25.10 3.73 -2.67
CA ASP A 563 25.24 2.47 -1.93
C ASP A 563 23.86 1.78 -1.81
N LEU A 564 22.79 2.53 -1.46
CA LEU A 564 21.43 1.99 -1.41
C LEU A 564 20.97 1.46 -2.78
N ARG A 565 21.24 2.17 -3.88
CA ARG A 565 20.91 1.70 -5.24
C ARG A 565 21.60 0.36 -5.53
N THR A 566 22.85 0.21 -5.10
CA THR A 566 23.62 -1.02 -5.28
C THR A 566 23.01 -2.17 -4.49
N ASP A 567 22.69 -1.95 -3.21
CA ASP A 567 22.07 -2.95 -2.36
C ASP A 567 20.67 -3.34 -2.86
N MET A 568 19.87 -2.35 -3.26
CA MET A 568 18.55 -2.61 -3.83
C MET A 568 18.65 -3.37 -5.16
N ALA A 569 19.63 -3.08 -6.00
CA ALA A 569 19.85 -3.82 -7.25
C ALA A 569 20.28 -5.27 -7.03
N ALA A 570 20.81 -5.62 -5.85
CA ALA A 570 21.06 -7.02 -5.49
C ALA A 570 19.76 -7.78 -5.16
N VAL A 571 18.74 -7.07 -4.65
CA VAL A 571 17.45 -7.65 -4.25
C VAL A 571 16.40 -7.55 -5.35
N TYR A 572 16.37 -6.47 -6.12
CA TYR A 572 15.27 -6.10 -7.01
C TYR A 572 15.71 -5.87 -8.45
N PHE A 573 14.73 -5.87 -9.35
CA PHE A 573 14.89 -5.48 -10.75
C PHE A 573 14.98 -3.95 -10.90
N ALA A 574 15.46 -3.49 -12.07
CA ALA A 574 15.86 -2.11 -12.25
C ALA A 574 14.70 -1.11 -12.14
N ASP A 575 13.51 -1.50 -12.60
CA ASP A 575 12.27 -0.71 -12.49
C ASP A 575 11.89 -0.43 -11.03
N THR A 576 11.99 -1.42 -10.15
CA THR A 576 11.72 -1.26 -8.72
C THR A 576 12.72 -0.29 -8.08
N VAL A 577 14.00 -0.38 -8.46
CA VAL A 577 15.03 0.54 -7.95
C VAL A 577 14.77 1.95 -8.46
N GLU A 578 14.40 2.12 -9.72
CA GLU A 578 14.08 3.41 -10.32
C GLU A 578 12.86 4.06 -9.65
N GLU A 579 11.72 3.36 -9.59
CA GLU A 579 10.47 3.84 -8.97
C GLU A 579 10.72 4.25 -7.51
N TRP A 580 11.40 3.41 -6.74
CA TRP A 580 11.67 3.71 -5.33
C TRP A 580 12.49 4.99 -5.16
N MET A 581 13.50 5.19 -6.00
CA MET A 581 14.34 6.38 -5.95
C MET A 581 13.57 7.63 -6.36
N GLU A 582 12.73 7.53 -7.39
CA GLU A 582 11.93 8.64 -7.90
C GLU A 582 10.88 9.11 -6.90
N GLU A 583 10.20 8.19 -6.23
CA GLU A 583 9.10 8.53 -5.32
C GLU A 583 9.59 8.93 -3.92
N ASN A 584 10.65 8.27 -3.41
CA ASN A 584 11.00 8.36 -1.99
C ASN A 584 12.30 9.11 -1.68
N ILE A 585 13.14 9.38 -2.68
CA ILE A 585 14.50 9.93 -2.45
C ILE A 585 14.76 11.17 -3.28
N ASN A 586 14.55 11.10 -4.60
CA ASN A 586 14.81 12.19 -5.54
C ASN A 586 14.07 13.50 -5.17
N PRO A 587 12.81 13.51 -4.68
CA PRO A 587 12.11 14.76 -4.39
C PRO A 587 12.79 15.64 -3.32
N ASP A 588 13.45 15.01 -2.35
CA ASP A 588 14.24 15.72 -1.33
C ASP A 588 15.66 16.02 -1.85
N MET A 589 16.27 15.08 -2.57
CA MET A 589 17.63 15.23 -3.07
C MET A 589 17.77 16.24 -4.20
N ASP A 590 16.79 16.36 -5.08
CA ASP A 590 16.83 17.30 -6.20
C ASP A 590 16.85 18.74 -5.72
N GLN A 591 16.22 19.04 -4.58
CA GLN A 591 16.33 20.34 -3.94
C GLN A 591 17.76 20.64 -3.48
N LEU A 592 18.46 19.64 -2.95
CA LEU A 592 19.87 19.74 -2.55
C LEU A 592 20.80 19.86 -3.76
N ARG A 593 20.59 19.03 -4.78
CA ARG A 593 21.34 19.03 -6.05
C ARG A 593 21.19 20.36 -6.79
N GLU A 594 19.98 20.90 -6.88
CA GLU A 594 19.74 22.24 -7.46
C GLU A 594 20.48 23.33 -6.68
N LEU A 595 20.46 23.26 -5.34
CA LEU A 595 21.15 24.22 -4.49
C LEU A 595 22.67 24.17 -4.70
N VAL A 596 23.24 22.97 -4.84
CA VAL A 596 24.66 22.73 -5.15
C VAL A 596 25.01 23.27 -6.54
N LYS A 597 24.16 23.03 -7.54
CA LYS A 597 24.34 23.56 -8.89
C LYS A 597 24.35 25.09 -8.90
N ASP A 598 23.35 25.71 -8.28
CA ASP A 598 23.27 27.17 -8.15
C ASP A 598 24.52 27.72 -7.43
N TYR A 599 24.97 27.02 -6.38
CA TYR A 599 26.17 27.39 -5.62
C TYR A 599 27.40 27.40 -6.53
N GLN A 600 27.63 26.32 -7.27
CA GLN A 600 28.77 26.18 -8.18
C GLN A 600 28.72 27.22 -9.31
N GLU A 601 27.55 27.49 -9.88
CA GLU A 601 27.37 28.53 -10.92
C GLU A 601 27.73 29.92 -10.38
N ILE A 602 27.33 30.27 -9.15
CA ILE A 602 27.57 31.59 -8.57
C ILE A 602 29.02 31.76 -8.11
N VAL A 603 29.67 30.71 -7.58
CA VAL A 603 31.10 30.76 -7.24
C VAL A 603 31.95 30.99 -8.49
N LYS A 604 31.60 30.36 -9.63
CA LYS A 604 32.28 30.59 -10.92
C LYS A 604 32.22 32.04 -11.40
N LEU A 605 31.23 32.81 -10.98
CA LEU A 605 31.14 34.24 -11.30
C LEU A 605 32.19 35.09 -10.56
N ASN A 606 32.79 34.57 -9.48
CA ASN A 606 33.85 35.25 -8.71
C ASN A 606 33.51 36.72 -8.38
N ALA A 607 32.32 36.94 -7.79
CA ALA A 607 31.76 38.27 -7.47
C ALA A 607 31.49 39.21 -8.66
N ARG A 608 31.67 38.76 -9.91
CA ARG A 608 31.37 39.57 -11.09
C ARG A 608 29.85 39.62 -11.31
N PRO A 609 29.27 40.80 -11.58
CA PRO A 609 27.87 40.88 -11.98
C PRO A 609 27.66 40.12 -13.30
N LYS A 610 26.47 39.55 -13.48
CA LYS A 610 26.07 38.93 -14.75
C LYS A 610 26.38 39.91 -15.88
N ALA A 611 27.22 39.50 -16.84
CA ALA A 611 27.33 40.25 -18.09
C ALA A 611 25.90 40.34 -18.65
N ARG A 612 25.38 41.56 -18.78
CA ARG A 612 24.16 41.76 -19.58
C ARG A 612 24.51 41.17 -20.94
N SER A 613 23.82 40.13 -21.36
CA SER A 613 23.76 39.79 -22.77
C SER A 613 23.34 41.08 -23.47
N GLN A 614 24.29 41.73 -24.13
CA GLN A 614 23.95 42.66 -25.17
C GLN A 614 23.28 41.80 -26.23
N ASN A 615 22.03 42.16 -26.52
CA ASN A 615 21.08 41.57 -27.47
C ASN A 615 21.63 40.53 -28.45
#